data_AF-A0A0R1TQG7-F1
#
_entry.id   AF-A0A0R1TQG7-F1
#
_cell.length_a   1.000
_cell.length_b   1.000
_cell.length_c   1.000
_cell.angle_alpha   90.00
_cell.angle_beta   90.00
_cell.angle_gamma   90.00
#
_symmetry.space_group_name_H-M   'P 1'
#
loop_
_entity.id
_entity.type
_entity.pdbx_description
1 polymer ?
#
loop_
_entity_poly.entity_id
_entity_poly.type
_entity_poly.pdbx_seq_one_letter_code
_entity_poly.pdbx_strand_id
1 'polypeptide(L)'
;MKGAFVVKKQWSLIGILVLVLVIVLFSWMNGQSVTVNFGFAQVTMPLVVILVVSVLVGVVIAVLFSMTTILQQRSEIKQLNHKLQANQKMKRTVKTTPKDATKKQN
;
A
#
# COMPACT_ATOMS: atom_id res chain seq x y z
N MET A 1 -7.14 19.25 -23.35
CA MET A 1 -6.36 18.01 -23.10
C MET A 1 -7.04 17.09 -22.05
N LYS A 2 -8.36 16.90 -22.07
CA LYS A 2 -9.10 16.04 -21.11
C LYS A 2 -9.44 14.63 -21.66
N GLY A 3 -9.35 14.41 -22.97
CA GLY A 3 -9.73 13.15 -23.62
C GLY A 3 -8.75 11.99 -23.41
N ALA A 4 -7.45 12.26 -23.31
CA ALA A 4 -6.43 11.21 -23.19
C ALA A 4 -6.51 10.40 -21.88
N PHE A 5 -7.05 10.98 -20.80
CA PHE A 5 -7.21 10.29 -19.52
C PHE A 5 -8.43 9.34 -19.51
N VAL A 6 -9.49 9.69 -20.25
CA VAL A 6 -10.72 8.89 -20.32
C VAL A 6 -10.49 7.61 -21.13
N VAL A 7 -9.77 7.71 -22.25
CA VAL A 7 -9.42 6.54 -23.08
C VAL A 7 -8.61 5.53 -22.25
N LYS A 8 -7.56 5.95 -21.53
CA LYS A 8 -6.75 5.05 -20.65
C LYS A 8 -7.58 4.30 -19.60
N LYS A 9 -8.65 4.90 -19.06
CA LYS A 9 -9.54 4.25 -18.08
C LYS A 9 -10.52 3.25 -18.73
N GLN A 10 -10.91 3.45 -19.99
CA GLN A 10 -11.71 2.49 -20.75
C GLN A 10 -10.87 1.29 -21.22
N TRP A 11 -9.61 1.51 -21.62
CA TRP A 11 -8.66 0.41 -21.89
C TRP A 11 -8.41 -0.46 -20.66
N SER A 12 -8.51 0.10 -19.44
CA SER A 12 -8.49 -0.71 -18.21
C SER A 12 -9.67 -1.68 -18.14
N LEU A 13 -10.86 -1.29 -18.59
CA LEU A 13 -12.03 -2.19 -18.62
C LEU A 13 -11.84 -3.29 -19.65
N ILE A 14 -11.31 -2.97 -20.83
CA ILE A 14 -10.97 -3.97 -21.85
C ILE A 14 -9.93 -4.96 -21.33
N GLY A 15 -8.91 -4.48 -20.61
CA GLY A 15 -7.87 -5.33 -20.01
C GLY A 15 -8.45 -6.26 -18.94
N ILE A 16 -9.33 -5.77 -18.08
CA ILE A 16 -10.03 -6.58 -17.07
C ILE A 16 -10.92 -7.62 -17.76
N LEU A 17 -11.66 -7.24 -18.81
CA LEU A 17 -12.52 -8.17 -19.54
C LEU A 17 -11.70 -9.29 -20.19
N VAL A 18 -10.60 -8.95 -20.86
CA VAL A 18 -9.67 -9.94 -21.44
C VAL A 18 -9.10 -10.86 -20.35
N LEU A 19 -8.71 -10.31 -19.21
CA LEU A 19 -8.22 -11.11 -18.09
C LEU A 19 -9.28 -12.08 -17.56
N VAL A 20 -10.53 -11.63 -17.40
CA VAL A 20 -11.65 -12.48 -16.98
C VAL A 20 -11.89 -13.60 -18.01
N LEU A 21 -11.87 -13.29 -19.31
CA LEU A 21 -12.00 -14.30 -20.37
C LEU A 21 -10.86 -15.32 -20.30
N VAL A 22 -9.62 -14.88 -20.09
CA VAL A 22 -8.47 -15.77 -19.90
C VAL A 22 -8.72 -16.69 -18.69
N ILE A 23 -9.13 -16.16 -17.54
CA ILE A 23 -9.42 -16.97 -16.34
C ILE A 23 -10.50 -18.01 -16.61
N VAL A 24 -11.57 -17.64 -17.33
CA VAL A 24 -12.64 -18.58 -17.71
C VAL A 24 -12.11 -19.69 -18.62
N LEU A 25 -11.33 -19.35 -19.65
CA LEU A 25 -10.71 -20.34 -20.54
C LEU A 25 -9.77 -21.26 -19.78
N PHE A 26 -8.94 -20.71 -18.89
CA PHE A 26 -8.06 -21.48 -18.02
C PHE A 26 -8.85 -22.41 -17.10
N SER A 27 -9.96 -21.96 -16.52
CA SER A 27 -10.84 -22.79 -15.71
C SER A 27 -11.51 -23.91 -16.52
N TRP A 28 -11.87 -23.64 -17.77
CA TRP A 28 -12.45 -24.65 -18.67
C TRP A 28 -11.43 -25.71 -19.07
N MET A 29 -10.24 -25.29 -19.51
CA MET A 29 -9.16 -26.19 -19.92
C MET A 29 -8.60 -27.00 -18.74
N ASN A 30 -8.55 -26.40 -17.54
CA ASN A 30 -8.15 -27.07 -16.31
C ASN A 30 -9.39 -27.54 -15.51
N GLY A 31 -10.47 -27.96 -16.21
CA GLY A 31 -11.72 -28.42 -15.60
C GLY A 31 -11.58 -29.66 -14.70
N GLN A 32 -10.37 -30.19 -14.54
CA GLN A 32 -10.04 -31.15 -13.52
C GLN A 32 -10.34 -30.56 -12.13
N SER A 33 -11.36 -31.12 -11.51
CA SER A 33 -11.82 -30.69 -10.20
C SER A 33 -10.95 -31.29 -9.11
N VAL A 34 -10.49 -30.45 -8.19
CA VAL A 34 -9.70 -30.84 -7.03
C VAL A 34 -10.55 -30.63 -5.79
N THR A 35 -10.60 -31.65 -4.94
CA THR A 35 -11.29 -31.57 -3.65
C THR A 35 -10.31 -31.08 -2.59
N VAL A 36 -10.63 -29.95 -1.97
CA VAL A 36 -9.89 -29.38 -0.84
C VAL A 36 -10.63 -29.73 0.44
N ASN A 37 -9.93 -30.37 1.37
CA ASN A 37 -10.45 -30.70 2.69
C ASN A 37 -9.93 -29.69 3.73
N PHE A 38 -10.83 -28.92 4.33
CA PHE A 38 -10.54 -27.94 5.38
C PHE A 38 -10.66 -28.52 6.80
N GLY A 39 -10.78 -29.84 6.94
CA GLY A 39 -11.00 -30.56 8.21
C GLY A 39 -12.48 -30.63 8.60
N PHE A 40 -13.22 -29.53 8.47
CA PHE A 40 -14.66 -29.45 8.79
C PHE A 40 -15.57 -29.30 7.57
N ALA A 41 -15.01 -28.96 6.41
CA ALA A 41 -15.74 -28.79 5.16
C ALA A 41 -14.88 -29.30 3.99
N GLN A 42 -15.54 -29.80 2.94
CA GLN A 42 -14.88 -30.21 1.71
C GLN A 42 -15.47 -29.43 0.54
N VAL A 43 -14.61 -28.90 -0.30
CA VAL A 43 -15.02 -28.10 -1.46
C VAL A 43 -14.30 -28.62 -2.69
N THR A 44 -15.08 -28.90 -3.74
CA THR A 44 -14.57 -29.42 -5.01
C THR A 44 -14.73 -28.35 -6.08
N MET A 45 -13.60 -27.86 -6.62
CA MET A 45 -13.57 -26.80 -7.63
C MET A 45 -12.39 -27.01 -8.59
N PRO A 46 -12.39 -26.38 -9.78
CA PRO A 46 -11.23 -26.41 -10.68
C PRO A 46 -9.97 -25.83 -10.03
N LEU A 47 -8.80 -26.39 -10.34
CA LEU A 47 -7.51 -26.03 -9.73
C LEU A 47 -7.19 -24.52 -9.80
N VAL A 48 -7.52 -23.87 -10.93
CA VAL A 48 -7.31 -22.43 -11.12
C VAL A 48 -8.08 -21.57 -10.11
N VAL A 49 -9.32 -21.94 -9.79
CA VAL A 49 -10.15 -21.20 -8.83
C VAL A 49 -9.51 -21.25 -7.45
N ILE A 50 -9.06 -22.44 -7.05
CA ILE A 50 -8.37 -22.66 -5.77
C ILE A 50 -7.09 -21.84 -5.67
N LEU A 51 -6.29 -21.80 -6.75
CA LEU A 51 -5.07 -21.00 -6.81
C LEU A 51 -5.36 -19.51 -6.62
N VAL A 52 -6.32 -18.96 -7.38
CA VAL A 52 -6.69 -17.54 -7.28
C VAL A 52 -7.14 -17.18 -5.86
N VAL A 53 -8.03 -17.97 -5.25
CA VAL A 53 -8.48 -17.73 -3.87
C VAL A 53 -7.31 -17.80 -2.88
N SER A 54 -6.40 -18.76 -3.04
CA SER A 54 -5.24 -18.91 -2.15
C SER A 54 -4.29 -17.70 -2.22
N VAL A 55 -4.02 -17.20 -3.43
CA VAL A 55 -3.21 -15.99 -3.63
C VAL A 55 -3.91 -14.76 -3.03
N LEU A 56 -5.22 -14.63 -3.23
CA LEU A 56 -5.99 -13.53 -2.62
C LEU A 56 -5.90 -13.55 -1.09
N VAL A 57 -6.02 -14.72 -0.47
CA VAL A 57 -5.82 -14.89 0.98
C VAL A 57 -4.42 -14.46 1.39
N GLY A 58 -3.39 -14.88 0.64
CA GLY A 58 -2.01 -14.45 0.88
C GLY A 58 -1.82 -12.93 0.82
N VAL A 59 -2.44 -12.25 -0.15
CA VAL A 59 -2.41 -10.78 -0.26
C VAL A 59 -3.10 -10.12 0.92
N VAL A 60 -4.28 -10.62 1.32
CA VAL A 60 -5.01 -10.10 2.50
C VAL A 60 -4.13 -10.20 3.74
N ILE A 61 -3.54 -11.38 3.98
CA ILE A 61 -2.63 -11.60 5.10
C ILE A 61 -1.44 -10.61 5.02
N ALA A 62 -0.77 -10.51 3.88
CA ALA A 62 0.38 -9.62 3.71
C ALA A 62 0.03 -8.14 3.99
N VAL A 63 -1.14 -7.67 3.54
CA VAL A 63 -1.62 -6.31 3.81
C VAL A 63 -1.89 -6.10 5.30
N LEU A 64 -2.52 -7.07 5.97
CA LEU A 64 -2.78 -6.99 7.41
C LEU A 64 -1.47 -6.88 8.21
N PHE A 65 -0.46 -7.69 7.88
CA PHE A 65 0.87 -7.59 8.50
C PHE A 65 1.53 -6.23 8.19
N SER A 66 1.50 -5.78 6.93
CA SER A 66 2.11 -4.52 6.51
C SER A 66 1.48 -3.28 7.17
N MET A 67 0.18 -3.31 7.44
CA MET A 67 -0.53 -2.19 8.07
C MET A 67 0.08 -1.82 9.43
N THR A 68 0.51 -2.80 10.22
CA THR A 68 1.12 -2.55 11.54
C THR A 68 2.42 -1.75 11.43
N THR A 69 3.28 -2.12 10.47
CA THR A 69 4.53 -1.41 10.17
C THR A 69 4.26 0.01 9.68
N ILE A 70 3.27 0.19 8.79
CA ILE A 70 2.90 1.52 8.26
C ILE A 70 2.46 2.46 9.39
N LEU A 71 1.71 1.97 10.38
CA LEU A 71 1.27 2.80 11.51
C LEU A 71 2.42 3.23 12.42
N GLN A 72 3.38 2.33 12.67
CA GLN A 72 4.59 2.65 13.43
C GLN A 72 5.44 3.69 12.70
N GLN A 73 5.69 3.48 11.40
CA GLN A 73 6.42 4.43 10.55
C GLN A 73 5.74 5.81 10.52
N ARG A 74 4.40 5.87 10.41
CA ARG A 74 3.66 7.14 10.47
C ARG A 74 3.84 7.88 11.80
N SER A 75 3.89 7.15 12.90
CA SER A 75 4.10 7.73 14.23
C SER A 75 5.52 8.26 14.39
N GLU A 76 6.51 7.51 13.92
CA GLU A 76 7.92 7.92 13.91
C GLU A 76 8.14 9.17 13.03
N ILE A 77 7.54 9.21 11.84
CA ILE A 77 7.56 10.39 10.95
C ILE A 77 7.00 11.63 11.67
N LYS A 78 5.91 11.50 12.44
CA LYS A 78 5.36 12.62 13.22
C LYS A 78 6.34 13.09 14.29
N GLN A 79 6.96 12.17 15.03
CA GLN A 79 7.94 12.52 16.07
C GLN A 79 9.19 13.18 15.49
N LEU A 80 9.74 12.64 14.40
CA LEU A 80 10.88 13.20 13.68
C LEU A 80 10.58 14.62 13.20
N ASN A 81 9.41 14.84 12.59
CA ASN A 81 8.99 16.17 12.15
C ASN A 81 8.88 17.17 13.31
N HIS A 82 8.35 16.75 14.46
CA HIS A 82 8.28 17.60 15.65
C HIS A 82 9.69 17.98 16.17
N LYS A 83 10.62 17.02 16.20
CA LYS A 83 12.03 17.26 16.58
C LYS A 83 12.75 18.21 15.62
N LEU A 84 12.50 18.11 14.31
CA LEU A 84 13.04 19.01 13.30
C LEU A 84 12.52 20.45 13.48
N GLN A 85 11.21 20.62 13.72
CA GLN A 85 10.62 21.93 13.96
C GLN A 85 11.15 22.59 15.24
N ALA A 86 11.29 21.83 16.34
CA ALA A 86 11.86 22.33 17.59
C ALA A 86 13.32 22.80 17.42
N ASN A 87 14.15 22.01 16.73
CA ASN A 87 15.53 22.38 16.42
C ASN A 87 15.64 23.63 15.52
N GLN A 88 14.76 23.76 14.52
CA GLN A 88 14.73 24.95 13.67
C GLN A 88 14.31 26.21 14.45
N LYS A 89 13.35 26.10 15.38
CA LYS A 89 12.96 27.20 16.27
C LYS A 89 14.13 27.63 17.16
N MET A 90 14.83 26.69 17.79
CA MET A 90 16.03 27.00 18.60
C MET A 90 17.14 27.66 17.77
N LYS A 91 17.43 27.19 16.55
CA LYS A 91 18.43 27.83 15.66
C LYS A 91 18.04 29.25 15.24
N ARG A 92 16.75 29.57 15.17
CA ARG A 92 16.28 30.94 14.89
C ARG A 92 16.43 31.83 16.13
N THR A 93 16.02 31.36 17.30
CA THR A 93 16.16 32.10 18.57
C THR A 93 17.62 32.41 18.90
N VAL A 94 18.54 31.46 18.69
CA VAL A 94 19.98 31.66 18.92
C VAL A 94 20.61 32.64 17.92
N LYS A 95 20.05 32.81 16.71
CA LYS A 95 20.48 33.83 15.75
C LYS A 95 19.93 35.23 16.04
N THR A 96 18.86 35.34 16.83
CA THR A 96 18.20 36.61 17.18
C THR A 96 18.48 37.11 18.59
N THR A 97 19.17 36.35 19.45
CA THR A 97 19.68 36.90 20.72
C THR A 97 20.83 37.87 20.40
N PRO A 98 20.78 39.14 20.85
CA PRO A 98 21.62 40.21 20.31
C PRO A 98 23.08 39.99 20.64
N LYS A 99 23.94 39.97 19.61
CA LYS A 99 25.39 40.15 19.71
C LYS A 99 25.77 41.62 20.02
N ASP A 100 24.94 42.32 20.80
CA ASP A 100 24.96 43.78 20.96
C ASP A 100 25.06 44.25 22.42
N ALA A 101 25.29 43.35 23.37
CA ALA A 101 25.48 43.70 24.79
C ALA A 101 26.95 43.97 25.19
N THR A 102 27.89 44.12 24.24
CA THR A 102 29.33 44.26 24.57
C THR A 102 29.96 45.56 24.05
N LYS A 103 29.19 46.58 23.66
CA LYS A 103 29.76 47.87 23.22
C LYS A 103 29.07 49.08 23.84
N LYS A 104 29.08 49.17 25.17
CA LYS A 104 28.72 50.42 25.87
C LYS A 104 29.34 50.52 27.27
N GLN A 105 30.66 50.40 27.36
CA GLN A 105 31.41 50.91 28.51
C GLN A 105 32.88 51.18 28.16
N ASN A 106 33.10 52.09 27.21
CA ASN A 106 34.35 52.85 27.08
C ASN A 106 33.98 54.33 27.01
#